data_AF-A0A4R4ZIA9-F1
#
_entry.id   AF-A0A4R4ZIA9-F1
#
_cell.length_a   1.000
_cell.length_b   1.000
_cell.length_c   1.000
_cell.angle_alpha   90.00
_cell.angle_beta   90.00
_cell.angle_gamma   90.00
#
_symmetry.space_group_name_H-M   'P 1'
#
loop_
_entity.id
_entity.type
_entity.pdbx_description
1 polymer ?
#
loop_
_entity_poly.entity_id
_entity_poly.type
_entity_poly.pdbx_seq_one_letter_code
_entity_poly.pdbx_strand_id
1 'polypeptide(L)'
;MARDLTVRLGVPVTANPGAWNDGGLPALDLCTLLVEGRSVTIGVSALPRQPDSLGRLLNGAGHISPLSELGPEAQITESRIVFITADHAVRVTPAGGIDQGRADGVDRAKAVIIALAAKDAVPAVLRAARQTDPTCQLSNSTAEKFIGAAAQLRRDYRVHGALTCIWGTSDATVSIVEAFDQPSIPETERVPPPRSAPIGRPGYYLPEEGELVFRVGRRVVRVTALTSPPREVSLTALSDIVDPMKPLFLR
;
A
#
# COMPACT_ATOMS: atom_id res chain seq x y z
N MET A 1 8.96 -6.02 18.51
CA MET A 1 7.71 -5.26 18.34
C MET A 1 6.47 -5.98 18.88
N ALA A 2 5.91 -7.03 18.24
CA ALA A 2 4.63 -7.63 18.69
C ALA A 2 4.68 -8.19 20.14
N ARG A 3 5.78 -8.85 20.52
CA ARG A 3 6.01 -9.34 21.89
C ARG A 3 6.06 -8.19 22.91
N ASP A 4 6.80 -7.12 22.59
CA ASP A 4 6.94 -5.95 23.47
C ASP A 4 5.61 -5.21 23.61
N LEU A 5 4.84 -5.11 22.52
CA LEU A 5 3.50 -4.54 22.53
C LEU A 5 2.53 -5.37 23.37
N THR A 6 2.63 -6.71 23.30
CA THR A 6 1.81 -7.58 24.16
C THR A 6 2.02 -7.26 25.64
N VAL A 7 3.28 -7.06 26.05
CA VAL A 7 3.63 -6.68 27.42
C VAL A 7 3.13 -5.27 27.75
N ARG A 8 3.38 -4.28 26.89
CA ARG A 8 3.01 -2.87 27.14
C ARG A 8 1.50 -2.63 27.17
N LEU A 9 0.75 -3.34 26.32
CA LEU A 9 -0.71 -3.18 26.22
C LEU A 9 -1.47 -4.10 27.18
N GLY A 10 -0.81 -5.10 27.76
CA GLY A 10 -1.48 -6.11 28.61
C GLY A 10 -2.46 -7.01 27.85
N VAL A 11 -2.37 -7.05 26.52
CA VAL A 11 -3.30 -7.81 25.64
C VAL A 11 -2.54 -8.50 24.51
N PRO A 12 -3.06 -9.62 23.95
CA PRO A 12 -2.38 -10.31 22.86
C PRO A 12 -2.20 -9.44 21.62
N VAL A 13 -0.96 -9.35 21.12
CA VAL A 13 -0.63 -8.72 19.85
C VAL A 13 0.11 -9.72 18.96
N THR A 14 -0.43 -9.99 17.77
CA THR A 14 0.21 -10.85 16.77
C THR A 14 0.43 -10.09 15.47
N ALA A 15 1.50 -10.44 14.74
CA ALA A 15 1.69 -9.94 13.38
C ALA A 15 0.78 -10.74 12.44
N ASN A 16 0.07 -10.06 11.54
CA ASN A 16 -0.70 -10.68 10.46
C ASN A 16 0.16 -10.68 9.17
N PRO A 17 0.73 -11.83 8.77
CA PRO A 17 1.52 -11.92 7.55
C PRO A 17 0.61 -11.84 6.32
N GLY A 18 0.98 -10.99 5.35
CA GLY A 18 0.40 -11.03 3.99
C GLY A 18 -0.63 -9.96 3.62
N ALA A 19 -1.00 -9.04 4.51
CA ALA A 19 -1.84 -7.89 4.16
C ALA A 19 -1.00 -6.77 3.52
N TRP A 20 -0.45 -7.04 2.33
CA TRP A 20 0.22 -6.04 1.51
C TRP A 20 -0.81 -5.24 0.70
N ASN A 21 -0.76 -3.92 0.80
CA ASN A 21 -1.49 -3.02 -0.08
C ASN A 21 -0.60 -1.81 -0.37
N ASP A 22 -0.40 -1.52 -1.66
CA ASP A 22 0.24 -0.30 -2.12
C ASP A 22 -0.75 0.85 -1.91
N GLY A 23 -0.74 1.44 -0.71
CA GLY A 23 -1.69 2.45 -0.24
C GLY A 23 -1.63 3.82 -0.94
N GLY A 24 -1.26 3.86 -2.22
CA GLY A 24 -1.02 5.07 -2.98
C GLY A 24 0.40 5.61 -2.82
N LEU A 25 0.57 6.88 -3.19
CA LEU A 25 1.85 7.57 -3.21
C LEU A 25 2.15 8.27 -1.88
N PRO A 26 3.38 8.14 -1.34
CA PRO A 26 4.43 7.20 -1.71
C PRO A 26 4.10 5.78 -1.23
N ALA A 27 4.40 4.76 -2.04
CA ALA A 27 4.09 3.37 -1.71
C ALA A 27 4.52 3.05 -0.26
N LEU A 28 3.58 2.54 0.53
CA LEU A 28 3.82 2.25 1.94
C LEU A 28 4.23 0.78 2.09
N ASP A 29 5.37 0.52 2.71
CA ASP A 29 5.66 -0.78 3.29
C ASP A 29 4.64 -1.02 4.42
N LEU A 30 3.74 -2.00 4.24
CA LEU A 30 2.67 -2.28 5.20
C LEU A 30 3.02 -3.44 6.13
N CYS A 31 2.66 -3.28 7.39
CA CYS A 31 2.62 -4.31 8.41
C CYS A 31 1.24 -4.27 9.07
N THR A 32 0.59 -5.41 9.24
CA THR A 32 -0.66 -5.47 9.99
C THR A 32 -0.45 -6.20 11.31
N LEU A 33 -0.96 -5.62 12.39
CA LEU A 33 -1.03 -6.22 13.72
C LEU A 33 -2.47 -6.60 14.02
N LEU A 34 -2.66 -7.70 14.76
CA LEU A 34 -3.93 -8.03 15.39
C LEU A 34 -3.81 -7.72 16.88
N VAL A 35 -4.59 -6.76 17.37
CA VAL A 35 -4.64 -6.33 18.78
C VAL A 35 -5.97 -6.76 19.37
N GLU A 36 -5.95 -7.81 20.19
CA GLU A 36 -7.17 -8.50 20.64
C GLU A 36 -8.04 -8.98 19.44
N GLY A 37 -7.39 -9.46 18.38
CA GLY A 37 -8.06 -9.88 17.15
C GLY A 37 -8.46 -8.75 16.19
N ARG A 38 -8.29 -7.48 16.57
CA ARG A 38 -8.63 -6.32 15.73
C ARG A 38 -7.46 -5.87 14.89
N SER A 39 -7.69 -5.61 13.61
CA SER A 39 -6.65 -5.24 12.66
C SER A 39 -6.18 -3.80 12.85
N VAL A 40 -4.87 -3.60 12.96
CA VAL A 40 -4.21 -2.30 12.93
C VAL A 40 -3.10 -2.34 11.88
N THR A 41 -3.27 -1.57 10.81
CA THR A 41 -2.29 -1.48 9.72
C THR A 41 -1.31 -0.33 9.97
N ILE A 42 -0.02 -0.63 9.93
CA ILE A 42 1.09 0.31 9.99
C ILE A 42 1.67 0.40 8.58
N GLY A 43 1.68 1.59 7.99
CA GLY A 43 2.32 1.86 6.71
C GLY A 43 3.49 2.81 6.87
N VAL A 44 4.60 2.54 6.18
CA VAL A 44 5.82 3.34 6.20
C VAL A 44 6.18 3.74 4.77
N SER A 45 6.40 5.02 4.50
CA SER A 45 6.77 5.46 3.15
C SER A 45 8.05 4.77 2.68
N ALA A 46 8.04 4.19 1.49
CA ALA A 46 9.23 3.54 0.95
C ALA A 46 10.29 4.56 0.46
N LEU A 47 9.87 5.80 0.20
CA LEU A 47 10.75 6.94 -0.09
C LEU A 47 10.82 7.90 1.12
N PRO A 48 11.91 8.68 1.23
CA PRO A 48 12.02 9.76 2.20
C PRO A 48 10.88 10.78 2.09
N ARG A 49 10.59 11.46 3.20
CA ARG A 49 9.48 12.39 3.32
C ARG A 49 9.59 13.51 2.30
N GLN A 50 8.44 13.88 1.77
CA GLN A 50 8.23 15.08 0.97
C GLN A 50 7.51 16.13 1.82
N PRO A 51 7.58 17.43 1.47
CA PRO A 51 6.99 18.51 2.26
C PRO A 51 5.52 18.31 2.66
N ASP A 52 4.73 17.58 1.86
CA ASP A 52 3.30 17.35 2.06
C ASP A 52 2.95 15.88 2.37
N SER A 53 3.93 15.01 2.65
CA SER A 53 3.70 13.56 2.87
C SER A 53 2.65 13.27 3.94
N LEU A 54 2.68 13.99 5.07
CA LEU A 54 1.68 13.80 6.12
C LEU A 54 0.29 14.26 5.68
N GLY A 55 0.21 15.41 4.99
CA GLY A 55 -1.05 15.93 4.46
C GLY A 55 -1.74 14.94 3.52
N ARG A 56 -0.96 14.27 2.64
CA ARG A 56 -1.50 13.21 1.76
C ARG A 56 -2.05 12.03 2.57
N LEU A 57 -1.34 11.58 3.61
CA LEU A 57 -1.77 10.46 4.46
C LEU A 57 -3.01 10.77 5.31
N LEU A 58 -3.26 12.05 5.56
CA LEU A 58 -4.41 12.58 6.31
C LEU A 58 -5.64 12.85 5.44
N ASN A 59 -5.56 12.69 4.12
CA ASN A 59 -6.71 12.93 3.28
C ASN A 59 -7.91 12.05 3.69
N GLY A 60 -9.08 12.67 3.86
CA GLY A 60 -10.31 12.03 4.33
C GLY A 60 -10.24 11.45 5.74
N ALA A 61 -9.29 11.87 6.58
CA ALA A 61 -9.04 11.22 7.86
C ALA A 61 -9.95 11.66 9.02
N GLY A 62 -10.80 12.67 8.81
CA GLY A 62 -11.70 13.24 9.83
C GLY A 62 -11.10 14.44 10.55
N HIS A 63 -11.53 14.68 11.80
CA HIS A 63 -10.99 15.75 12.63
C HIS A 63 -9.52 15.52 12.95
N ILE A 64 -8.69 16.56 12.80
CA ILE A 64 -7.23 16.49 12.99
C ILE A 64 -6.87 17.14 14.32
N SER A 65 -6.09 16.44 15.13
CA SER A 65 -5.51 16.96 16.37
C SER A 65 -4.01 16.68 16.42
N PRO A 66 -3.20 17.54 17.06
CA PRO A 66 -1.78 17.28 17.26
C PRO A 66 -1.56 16.08 18.21
N LEU A 67 -0.43 15.39 18.03
CA LEU A 67 0.03 14.29 18.89
C LEU A 67 1.53 14.41 19.17
N SER A 68 1.88 15.37 20.03
CA SER A 68 3.27 15.81 20.25
C SER A 68 4.23 14.73 20.74
N GLU A 69 3.75 13.65 21.37
CA GLU A 69 4.57 12.54 21.86
C GLU A 69 5.34 11.84 20.73
N LEU A 70 4.80 11.88 19.50
CA LEU A 70 5.44 11.30 18.32
C LEU A 70 6.34 12.29 17.57
N GLY A 71 6.20 13.59 17.83
CA GLY A 71 7.01 14.64 17.23
C GLY A 71 6.18 15.89 16.91
N PRO A 72 6.83 17.00 16.51
CA PRO A 72 6.16 18.28 16.28
C PRO A 72 5.16 18.25 15.12
N GLU A 73 5.38 17.39 14.13
CA GLU A 73 4.52 17.25 12.95
C GLU A 73 3.50 16.12 13.09
N ALA A 74 3.51 15.39 14.20
CA ALA A 74 2.64 14.23 14.38
C ALA A 74 1.19 14.61 14.67
N GLN A 75 0.28 13.87 14.05
CA GLN A 75 -1.15 14.16 14.09
C GLN A 75 -1.94 12.87 14.30
N ILE A 76 -3.08 13.01 14.96
CA ILE A 76 -4.06 11.95 15.20
C ILE A 76 -5.43 12.40 14.73
N THR A 77 -6.17 11.46 14.17
CA THR A 77 -7.55 11.64 13.74
C THR A 77 -8.41 10.47 14.23
N GLU A 78 -9.70 10.52 13.93
CA GLU A 78 -10.66 9.46 14.19
C GLU A 78 -10.35 8.14 13.47
N SER A 79 -9.55 8.17 12.41
CA SER A 79 -9.25 6.98 11.59
C SER A 79 -7.79 6.55 11.63
N ARG A 80 -6.85 7.45 11.96
CA ARG A 80 -5.42 7.16 11.86
C ARG A 80 -4.55 8.11 12.67
N ILE A 81 -3.32 7.66 12.93
CA ILE A 81 -2.20 8.49 13.40
C ILE A 81 -1.20 8.61 12.25
N VAL A 82 -0.65 9.80 12.02
CA VAL A 82 0.46 10.01 11.09
C VAL A 82 1.61 10.77 11.76
N PHE A 83 2.85 10.41 11.41
CA PHE A 83 4.04 11.06 11.96
C PHE A 83 5.26 10.80 11.08
N ILE A 84 6.37 11.50 11.35
CA ILE A 84 7.66 11.26 10.71
C ILE A 84 8.59 10.53 11.69
N THR A 85 9.30 9.51 11.20
CA THR A 85 10.43 8.90 11.91
C THR A 85 11.51 8.50 10.91
N ALA A 86 12.78 8.73 11.26
CA ALA A 86 13.94 8.48 10.39
C ALA A 86 13.79 9.02 8.94
N ASP A 87 13.20 10.22 8.79
CA ASP A 87 12.92 10.84 7.49
C ASP A 87 11.87 10.11 6.62
N HIS A 88 11.08 9.20 7.20
CA HIS A 88 9.98 8.51 6.52
C HIS A 88 8.65 8.84 7.18
N ALA A 89 7.59 8.90 6.38
CA ALA A 89 6.23 9.09 6.85
C ALA A 89 5.62 7.76 7.29
N VAL A 90 5.01 7.74 8.48
CA VAL A 90 4.36 6.56 9.05
C VAL A 90 2.89 6.86 9.25
N ARG A 91 2.04 5.88 8.93
CA ARG A 91 0.60 5.90 9.15
C ARG A 91 0.19 4.68 9.96
N VAL A 92 -0.56 4.87 11.04
CA VAL A 92 -1.18 3.78 11.83
C VAL A 92 -2.69 3.88 11.67
N THR A 93 -3.32 2.83 11.17
CA THR A 93 -4.75 2.79 10.78
C THR A 93 -5.42 1.55 11.38
N PRO A 94 -6.16 1.70 12.49
CA PRO A 94 -7.08 0.67 12.98
C PRO A 94 -8.28 0.50 12.05
N ALA A 95 -8.74 -0.73 11.84
CA ALA A 95 -9.86 -1.02 10.92
C ALA A 95 -11.15 -0.26 11.29
N GLY A 96 -11.54 -0.28 12.56
CA GLY A 96 -12.73 0.43 13.06
C GLY A 96 -12.47 1.87 13.51
N GLY A 97 -11.28 2.43 13.27
CA GLY A 97 -10.88 3.75 13.73
C GLY A 97 -10.44 3.84 15.20
N ILE A 98 -10.23 5.05 15.65
CA ILE A 98 -9.70 5.42 16.97
C ILE A 98 -10.80 6.13 17.77
N ASP A 99 -11.08 5.65 18.98
CA ASP A 99 -12.11 6.20 19.88
C ASP A 99 -13.53 6.28 19.30
N GLN A 100 -13.84 5.47 18.29
CA GLN A 100 -15.15 5.49 17.62
C GLN A 100 -16.19 4.57 18.28
N GLY A 101 -15.83 3.83 19.34
CA GLY A 101 -16.72 2.85 19.99
C GLY A 101 -17.12 1.67 19.09
N ARG A 102 -16.48 1.50 17.93
CA ARG A 102 -16.74 0.40 17.00
C ARG A 102 -16.07 -0.89 17.46
N ALA A 103 -16.69 -2.03 17.18
CA ALA A 103 -16.23 -3.35 17.61
C ALA A 103 -14.82 -3.69 17.10
N ASP A 104 -14.46 -3.22 15.91
CA ASP A 104 -13.16 -3.40 15.25
C ASP A 104 -12.21 -2.19 15.43
N GLY A 105 -12.61 -1.20 16.22
CA GLY A 105 -11.81 -0.03 16.56
C GLY A 105 -10.90 -0.26 17.76
N VAL A 106 -9.98 0.67 17.99
CA VAL A 106 -9.09 0.67 19.16
C VAL A 106 -9.23 1.99 19.93
N ASP A 107 -9.00 1.93 21.24
CA ASP A 107 -8.90 3.16 22.03
C ASP A 107 -7.62 3.94 21.69
N ARG A 108 -7.67 5.25 21.90
CA ARG A 108 -6.56 6.17 21.63
C ARG A 108 -5.30 5.80 22.38
N ALA A 109 -5.39 5.34 23.63
CA ALA A 109 -4.22 4.96 24.40
C ALA A 109 -3.45 3.81 23.73
N LYS A 110 -4.16 2.76 23.29
CA LYS A 110 -3.58 1.64 22.52
C LYS A 110 -3.01 2.12 21.19
N ALA A 111 -3.74 2.96 20.44
CA ALA A 111 -3.26 3.50 19.18
C ALA A 111 -1.95 4.28 19.33
N VAL A 112 -1.84 5.11 20.37
CA VAL A 112 -0.64 5.90 20.67
C VAL A 112 0.53 5.00 21.06
N ILE A 113 0.31 3.97 21.89
CA ILE A 113 1.37 3.01 22.26
C ILE A 113 1.88 2.25 21.03
N ILE A 114 0.99 1.85 20.12
CA ILE A 114 1.38 1.20 18.85
C ILE A 114 2.20 2.16 17.99
N ALA A 115 1.78 3.43 17.89
CA ALA A 115 2.51 4.43 17.11
C ALA A 115 3.89 4.73 17.69
N LEU A 116 4.05 4.79 19.02
CA LEU A 116 5.35 4.93 19.68
C LEU A 116 6.25 3.73 19.40
N ALA A 117 5.71 2.50 19.48
CA ALA A 117 6.46 1.30 19.13
C ALA A 117 6.88 1.28 17.65
N ALA A 118 6.03 1.76 16.74
CA ALA A 118 6.37 1.91 15.33
C ALA A 118 7.47 2.97 15.14
N LYS A 119 7.39 4.11 15.82
CA LYS A 119 8.43 5.16 15.79
C LYS A 119 9.81 4.61 16.14
N ASP A 120 9.88 3.77 17.17
CA ASP A 120 11.13 3.14 17.63
C ASP A 120 11.62 2.03 16.68
N ALA A 121 10.69 1.24 16.12
CA ALA A 121 11.04 0.07 15.31
C ALA A 121 11.42 0.43 13.87
N VAL A 122 10.73 1.39 13.25
CA VAL A 122 10.87 1.72 11.82
C VAL A 122 12.33 1.96 11.41
N PRO A 123 13.14 2.81 12.10
CA PRO A 123 14.51 3.08 11.68
C PRO A 123 15.39 1.83 11.53
N ALA A 124 15.10 0.77 12.30
CA ALA A 124 15.86 -0.48 12.30
C ALA A 124 15.40 -1.49 11.23
N VAL A 125 14.22 -1.29 10.62
CA VAL A 125 13.59 -2.25 9.70
C VAL A 125 13.28 -1.66 8.32
N LEU A 126 13.72 -0.43 8.04
CA LEU A 126 13.60 0.19 6.72
C LEU A 126 14.28 -0.69 5.66
N ARG A 127 13.54 -0.99 4.60
CA ARG A 127 14.08 -1.75 3.47
C ARG A 127 14.70 -0.79 2.45
N ALA A 128 15.65 -1.28 1.66
CA ALA A 128 16.31 -0.46 0.64
C ALA A 128 15.38 -0.12 -0.53
N ALA A 129 15.01 1.14 -0.75
CA ALA A 129 14.08 1.61 -1.79
C ALA A 129 14.31 1.06 -3.22
N ARG A 130 15.48 0.49 -3.52
CA ARG A 130 15.75 -0.20 -4.78
C ARG A 130 16.05 -1.69 -4.56
N GLN A 131 15.15 -2.53 -5.03
CA GLN A 131 15.25 -3.97 -5.16
C GLN A 131 14.70 -4.33 -6.53
N THR A 132 15.47 -5.06 -7.33
CA THR A 132 15.13 -5.29 -8.75
C THR A 132 15.09 -6.76 -9.09
N ASP A 133 14.06 -7.18 -9.82
CA ASP A 133 13.95 -8.50 -10.46
C ASP A 133 14.13 -8.30 -11.98
N PRO A 134 14.96 -9.11 -12.66
CA PRO A 134 15.14 -9.01 -14.12
C PRO A 134 13.84 -9.07 -14.92
N THR A 135 12.84 -9.77 -14.40
CA THR A 135 11.52 -9.90 -15.02
C THR A 135 10.78 -8.58 -15.06
N CYS A 136 10.85 -7.80 -13.97
CA CYS A 136 10.25 -6.49 -13.91
C CYS A 136 10.92 -5.52 -14.91
N GLN A 137 12.22 -5.71 -15.23
CA GLN A 137 12.90 -4.81 -16.17
C GLN A 137 12.27 -4.74 -17.55
N LEU A 138 11.53 -5.79 -17.97
CA LEU A 138 10.78 -5.80 -19.23
C LEU A 138 9.78 -4.64 -19.32
N SER A 139 9.19 -4.23 -18.20
CA SER A 139 8.21 -3.15 -18.12
C SER A 139 8.80 -1.82 -17.63
N ASN A 140 10.11 -1.75 -17.36
CA ASN A 140 10.71 -0.57 -16.74
C ASN A 140 10.52 0.71 -17.55
N SER A 141 10.82 0.66 -18.86
CA SER A 141 10.71 1.82 -19.73
C SER A 141 9.28 2.34 -19.82
N THR A 142 8.28 1.45 -19.89
CA THR A 142 6.88 1.86 -19.95
C THR A 142 6.38 2.41 -18.62
N ALA A 143 6.80 1.82 -17.49
CA ALA A 143 6.47 2.32 -16.16
C ALA A 143 7.05 3.73 -15.94
N GLU A 144 8.33 3.94 -16.27
CA GLU A 144 8.98 5.25 -16.17
C GLU A 144 8.38 6.28 -17.14
N LYS A 145 7.94 5.85 -18.33
CA LYS A 145 7.19 6.70 -19.26
C LYS A 145 5.86 7.15 -18.69
N PHE A 146 5.11 6.28 -18.01
CA PHE A 146 3.88 6.67 -17.31
C PHE A 146 4.16 7.65 -16.16
N ILE A 147 5.20 7.39 -15.38
CA ILE A 147 5.66 8.24 -14.28
C ILE A 147 6.11 9.61 -14.81
N GLY A 148 6.66 9.67 -16.02
CA GLY A 148 7.25 10.88 -16.61
C GLY A 148 8.65 11.18 -16.11
N ALA A 149 9.27 10.26 -15.36
CA ALA A 149 10.61 10.38 -14.78
C ALA A 149 11.19 9.00 -14.46
N ALA A 150 12.51 8.96 -14.21
CA ALA A 150 13.16 7.76 -13.71
C ALA A 150 12.61 7.37 -12.33
N ALA A 151 12.38 6.08 -12.12
CA ALA A 151 11.83 5.57 -10.87
C ALA A 151 12.86 5.68 -9.74
N GLN A 152 12.49 6.43 -8.71
CA GLN A 152 13.26 6.57 -7.47
C GLN A 152 13.07 5.34 -6.58
N LEU A 153 11.83 4.85 -6.53
CA LEU A 153 11.42 3.61 -5.88
C LEU A 153 11.45 2.46 -6.89
N ARG A 154 12.10 1.36 -6.52
CA ARG A 154 12.04 0.06 -7.19
C ARG A 154 11.85 -1.03 -6.15
N ARG A 155 10.70 -1.72 -6.15
CA ARG A 155 10.38 -2.78 -5.18
C ARG A 155 9.89 -4.01 -5.90
N ASP A 156 10.85 -4.78 -6.37
CA ASP A 156 10.58 -6.03 -7.06
C ASP A 156 10.84 -7.20 -6.10
N TYR A 157 9.89 -8.12 -5.97
CA TYR A 157 10.03 -9.30 -5.13
C TYR A 157 9.07 -10.41 -5.55
N ARG A 158 9.30 -11.62 -5.02
CA ARG A 158 8.44 -12.78 -5.24
C ARG A 158 7.97 -13.38 -3.92
N VAL A 159 6.69 -13.69 -3.84
CA VAL A 159 6.09 -14.42 -2.70
C VAL A 159 5.46 -15.69 -3.23
N HIS A 160 5.97 -16.86 -2.80
CA HIS A 160 5.52 -18.17 -3.31
C HIS A 160 5.51 -18.25 -4.86
N GLY A 161 6.52 -17.63 -5.49
CA GLY A 161 6.66 -17.54 -6.95
C GLY A 161 5.92 -16.36 -7.60
N ALA A 162 4.98 -15.72 -6.89
CA ALA A 162 4.13 -14.66 -7.44
C ALA A 162 4.93 -13.37 -7.48
N LEU A 163 5.04 -12.77 -8.66
CA LEU A 163 5.83 -11.57 -8.87
C LEU A 163 5.08 -10.32 -8.42
N THR A 164 5.78 -9.44 -7.74
CA THR A 164 5.39 -8.05 -7.57
C THR A 164 6.49 -7.16 -8.13
N CYS A 165 6.11 -6.22 -8.99
CA CYS A 165 6.98 -5.19 -9.52
C CYS A 165 6.40 -3.83 -9.14
N ILE A 166 7.23 -2.92 -8.63
CA ILE A 166 6.77 -1.58 -8.25
C ILE A 166 7.81 -0.56 -8.68
N TRP A 167 7.33 0.47 -9.36
CA TRP A 167 8.06 1.68 -9.72
C TRP A 167 7.38 2.87 -9.08
N GLY A 168 8.16 3.84 -8.61
CA GLY A 168 7.53 5.06 -8.15
C GLY A 168 8.46 6.24 -7.96
N THR A 169 7.82 7.39 -7.82
CA THR A 169 8.39 8.65 -7.34
C THR A 169 7.54 9.13 -6.18
N SER A 170 7.75 10.37 -5.74
CA SER A 170 6.81 11.07 -4.86
C SER A 170 5.41 11.19 -5.44
N ASP A 171 5.27 11.27 -6.77
CA ASP A 171 4.04 11.77 -7.42
C ASP A 171 3.41 10.79 -8.41
N ALA A 172 4.05 9.65 -8.69
CA ALA A 172 3.49 8.57 -9.49
C ALA A 172 3.97 7.18 -9.01
N THR A 173 3.08 6.20 -8.87
CA THR A 173 3.42 4.80 -8.57
C THR A 173 2.80 3.92 -9.64
N VAL A 174 3.57 2.95 -10.14
CA VAL A 174 3.10 1.86 -10.98
C VAL A 174 3.41 0.55 -10.27
N SER A 175 2.44 -0.36 -10.18
CA SER A 175 2.66 -1.71 -9.69
C SER A 175 2.03 -2.78 -10.58
N ILE A 176 2.68 -3.93 -10.64
CA ILE A 176 2.17 -5.17 -11.24
C ILE A 176 2.26 -6.22 -10.15
N VAL A 177 1.13 -6.80 -9.77
CA VAL A 177 1.02 -7.80 -8.70
C VAL A 177 0.38 -9.06 -9.28
N GLU A 178 1.10 -10.18 -9.20
CA GLU A 178 0.58 -11.51 -9.48
C GLU A 178 0.03 -12.17 -8.21
N ALA A 179 -1.04 -12.94 -8.37
CA ALA A 179 -1.53 -13.89 -7.38
C ALA A 179 -1.87 -15.22 -8.07
N PHE A 180 -1.54 -16.34 -7.43
CA PHE A 180 -1.91 -17.68 -7.90
C PHE A 180 -3.17 -18.19 -7.22
N ASP A 181 -3.86 -19.10 -7.89
CA ASP A 181 -4.92 -19.95 -7.33
C ASP A 181 -6.07 -19.19 -6.67
N GLN A 182 -6.29 -17.96 -7.11
CA GLN A 182 -7.44 -17.18 -6.70
C GLN A 182 -8.70 -17.81 -7.31
N PRO A 183 -9.67 -18.27 -6.49
CA PRO A 183 -10.86 -18.96 -6.98
C PRO A 183 -11.78 -18.05 -7.79
N SER A 184 -11.73 -16.74 -7.50
CA SER A 184 -12.40 -15.68 -8.25
C SER A 184 -11.45 -14.50 -8.46
N ILE A 185 -11.82 -13.58 -9.34
CA ILE A 185 -11.26 -12.23 -9.26
C ILE A 185 -12.13 -11.49 -8.25
N PRO A 186 -11.56 -10.82 -7.23
CA PRO A 186 -12.33 -9.97 -6.33
C PRO A 186 -13.03 -8.89 -7.16
N GLU A 187 -14.34 -9.06 -7.40
CA GLU A 187 -15.14 -8.02 -8.05
C GLU A 187 -15.28 -6.85 -7.08
N THR A 188 -15.04 -5.64 -7.57
CA THR A 188 -15.29 -4.42 -6.81
C THR A 188 -16.79 -4.13 -6.88
N GLU A 189 -17.50 -4.26 -5.76
CA GLU A 189 -18.89 -3.76 -5.63
C GLU A 189 -18.88 -2.23 -5.82
N ARG A 190 -19.05 -1.77 -7.05
CA ARG A 190 -19.11 -0.35 -7.41
C ARG A 190 -20.28 -0.04 -8.33
N VAL A 191 -20.75 1.20 -8.20
CA VAL A 191 -21.75 1.79 -9.09
C VAL A 191 -21.14 3.07 -9.69
N PRO A 192 -20.98 3.16 -11.03
CA PRO A 192 -21.29 2.14 -12.03
C PRO A 192 -20.36 0.91 -11.93
N PRO A 193 -20.80 -0.26 -12.45
CA PRO A 193 -20.00 -1.46 -12.36
C PRO A 193 -18.67 -1.31 -13.13
N PRO A 194 -17.60 -1.98 -12.65
CA PRO A 194 -16.32 -2.02 -13.35
C PRO A 194 -16.46 -2.47 -14.80
N ARG A 195 -15.69 -1.85 -15.72
CA ARG A 195 -15.75 -2.21 -17.14
C ARG A 195 -14.89 -3.43 -17.40
N SER A 196 -15.32 -4.36 -18.24
CA SER A 196 -14.46 -5.48 -18.62
C SER A 196 -13.21 -5.01 -19.34
N ALA A 197 -12.06 -5.55 -18.94
CA ALA A 197 -10.78 -5.23 -19.55
C ALA A 197 -10.22 -6.41 -20.36
N PRO A 198 -9.53 -6.16 -21.48
CA PRO A 198 -8.84 -7.20 -22.22
C PRO A 198 -7.56 -7.65 -21.47
N ILE A 199 -7.47 -8.95 -21.13
CA ILE A 199 -6.37 -9.98 -21.19
C ILE A 199 -6.82 -11.17 -20.28
N GLY A 200 -6.51 -12.45 -20.46
CA GLY A 200 -7.32 -13.40 -21.26
C GLY A 200 -8.69 -13.85 -20.66
N ARG A 201 -9.47 -12.91 -20.08
CA ARG A 201 -10.84 -12.98 -19.48
C ARG A 201 -10.98 -13.82 -18.19
N PRO A 202 -11.99 -13.60 -17.33
CA PRO A 202 -12.65 -12.33 -16.98
C PRO A 202 -11.66 -11.37 -16.30
N GLY A 203 -12.02 -10.09 -16.24
CA GLY A 203 -11.19 -9.02 -15.68
C GLY A 203 -11.93 -7.69 -15.79
N TYR A 204 -11.47 -6.69 -15.07
CA TYR A 204 -12.06 -5.35 -15.08
C TYR A 204 -11.01 -4.25 -15.09
N TYR A 205 -11.48 -3.06 -15.44
CA TYR A 205 -10.74 -1.82 -15.49
C TYR A 205 -11.51 -0.72 -14.77
N LEU A 206 -10.80 -0.04 -13.88
CA LEU A 206 -11.28 1.05 -13.04
C LEU A 206 -10.46 2.31 -13.39
N PRO A 207 -10.94 3.13 -14.36
CA PRO A 207 -10.20 4.29 -14.87
C PRO A 207 -9.79 5.28 -13.78
N GLU A 208 -10.69 5.53 -12.83
CA GLU A 208 -10.51 6.49 -11.74
C GLU A 208 -9.54 6.01 -10.67
N GLU A 209 -9.34 4.69 -10.57
CA GLU A 209 -8.37 4.07 -9.66
C GLU A 209 -7.06 3.72 -10.36
N GLY A 210 -7.00 3.96 -11.68
CA GLY A 210 -5.91 3.51 -12.53
C GLY A 210 -5.60 2.03 -12.35
N GLU A 211 -6.63 1.20 -12.22
CA GLU A 211 -6.49 -0.22 -11.95
C GLU A 211 -7.01 -1.09 -13.11
N LEU A 212 -6.24 -2.12 -13.44
CA LEU A 212 -6.56 -3.15 -14.41
C LEU A 212 -6.31 -4.51 -13.75
N VAL A 213 -7.35 -5.33 -13.60
CA VAL A 213 -7.26 -6.68 -13.04
C VAL A 213 -7.73 -7.69 -14.07
N PHE A 214 -6.96 -8.75 -14.28
CA PHE A 214 -7.29 -9.76 -15.26
C PHE A 214 -6.75 -11.15 -14.93
N ARG A 215 -7.36 -12.19 -15.51
CA ARG A 215 -6.91 -13.58 -15.36
C ARG A 215 -6.14 -14.06 -16.59
N VAL A 216 -5.08 -14.82 -16.32
CA VAL A 216 -4.32 -15.58 -17.32
C VAL A 216 -4.01 -16.96 -16.73
N GLY A 217 -4.70 -18.00 -17.23
CA GLY A 217 -4.59 -19.35 -16.68
C GLY A 217 -4.95 -19.38 -15.18
N ARG A 218 -4.00 -19.82 -14.34
CA ARG A 218 -4.14 -19.86 -12.87
C ARG A 218 -3.75 -18.55 -12.16
N ARG A 219 -3.32 -17.54 -12.91
CA ARG A 219 -2.82 -16.27 -12.37
C ARG A 219 -3.89 -15.20 -12.46
N VAL A 220 -4.04 -14.42 -11.39
CA VAL A 220 -4.69 -13.11 -11.42
C VAL A 220 -3.60 -12.06 -11.38
N VAL A 221 -3.64 -11.14 -12.34
CA VAL A 221 -2.67 -10.04 -12.47
C VAL A 221 -3.41 -8.74 -12.25
N ARG A 222 -2.91 -7.94 -11.31
CA ARG A 222 -3.39 -6.59 -11.03
C ARG A 222 -2.31 -5.60 -11.41
N VAL A 223 -2.66 -4.65 -12.26
CA VAL A 223 -1.82 -3.55 -12.70
C VAL A 223 -2.44 -2.27 -12.16
N THR A 224 -1.68 -1.53 -11.37
CA THR A 224 -2.14 -0.26 -10.79
C THR A 224 -1.19 0.84 -11.22
N ALA A 225 -1.72 1.99 -11.63
CA ALA A 225 -0.94 3.17 -11.88
C ALA A 225 -1.64 4.38 -11.25
N LEU A 226 -0.99 5.01 -10.29
CA LEU A 226 -1.53 6.11 -9.49
C LEU A 226 -0.68 7.36 -9.69
N THR A 227 -1.31 8.52 -9.54
CA THR A 227 -0.63 9.82 -9.58
C THR A 227 -1.14 10.75 -8.48
N SER A 228 -0.32 11.75 -8.14
CA SER A 228 -0.65 12.84 -7.24
C SER A 228 -0.36 14.17 -7.95
N PRO A 229 -1.37 15.02 -8.23
CA PRO A 229 -2.80 14.82 -7.96
C PRO A 229 -3.40 13.64 -8.76
N PRO A 230 -4.50 13.01 -8.29
CA PRO A 230 -5.14 11.91 -8.99
C PRO A 230 -5.63 12.33 -10.38
N ARG A 231 -5.44 11.46 -11.37
CA ARG A 231 -5.96 11.60 -12.72
C ARG A 231 -6.47 10.26 -13.24
N GLU A 232 -7.40 10.31 -14.19
CA GLU A 232 -7.83 9.11 -14.91
C GLU A 232 -6.64 8.48 -15.64
N VAL A 233 -6.49 7.16 -15.52
CA VAL A 233 -5.46 6.41 -16.22
C VAL A 233 -6.10 5.49 -17.23
N SER A 234 -5.77 5.68 -18.50
CA SER A 234 -6.36 4.92 -19.61
C SER A 234 -6.02 3.42 -19.55
N LEU A 235 -6.94 2.59 -20.06
CA LEU A 235 -6.73 1.16 -20.24
C LEU A 235 -5.48 0.86 -21.09
N THR A 236 -5.23 1.68 -22.13
CA THR A 236 -4.04 1.55 -22.97
C THR A 236 -2.76 1.74 -22.17
N ALA A 237 -2.70 2.75 -21.29
CA ALA A 237 -1.52 2.97 -20.45
C ALA A 237 -1.23 1.76 -19.54
N LEU A 238 -2.27 1.21 -18.90
CA LEU A 238 -2.12 0.02 -18.04
C LEU A 238 -1.76 -1.24 -18.84
N SER A 239 -2.32 -1.38 -20.04
CA SER A 239 -1.99 -2.49 -20.94
C SER A 239 -0.53 -2.39 -21.39
N ASP A 240 -0.10 -1.24 -21.92
CA ASP A 240 1.28 -1.01 -22.37
C ASP A 240 2.30 -1.30 -21.24
N ILE A 241 1.96 -0.98 -19.98
CA ILE A 241 2.80 -1.28 -18.81
C ILE A 241 3.02 -2.79 -18.65
N VAL A 242 1.98 -3.62 -18.80
CA VAL A 242 2.06 -5.06 -18.53
C VAL A 242 2.38 -5.90 -19.76
N ASP A 243 2.17 -5.36 -20.96
CA ASP A 243 2.38 -6.02 -22.26
C ASP A 243 3.74 -6.74 -22.40
N PRO A 244 4.88 -6.13 -22.02
CA PRO A 244 6.19 -6.78 -22.10
C PRO A 244 6.30 -8.07 -21.25
N MET A 245 5.51 -8.17 -20.19
CA MET A 245 5.54 -9.29 -19.24
C MET A 245 4.51 -10.38 -19.56
N LYS A 246 3.50 -10.11 -20.40
CA LYS A 246 2.43 -11.06 -20.75
C LYS A 246 2.91 -12.46 -21.13
N PRO A 247 3.98 -12.64 -21.96
CA PRO A 247 4.43 -13.98 -22.34
C PRO A 247 4.86 -14.85 -21.16
N LEU A 248 5.17 -14.25 -20.01
CA LEU A 248 5.59 -14.96 -18.80
C LEU A 248 4.41 -15.46 -17.97
N PHE A 249 3.23 -14.85 -18.12
CA PHE A 249 2.02 -15.26 -17.42
C PHE A 249 1.29 -16.39 -18.13
N LEU A 250 1.56 -16.56 -19.44
CA LEU A 250 1.00 -17.61 -20.30
C LEU A 250 1.75 -18.95 -20.19
N ARG A 251 2.89 -18.97 -19.50
CA ARG A 251 3.68 -20.18 -19.21
C ARG A 251 3.35 -20.72 -17.82
#